data_AF-A0A0C2GRX1-F1
#
_entry.id   AF-A0A0C2GRX1-F1
#
_cell.length_a   1.000
_cell.length_b   1.000
_cell.length_c   1.000
_cell.angle_alpha   90.00
_cell.angle_beta   90.00
_cell.angle_gamma   90.00
#
_symmetry.space_group_name_H-M   'P 1'
#
loop_
_entity.id
_entity.type
_entity.pdbx_description
1 polymer ?
#
loop_
_entity_poly.entity_id
_entity_poly.type
_entity_poly.pdbx_seq_one_letter_code
_entity_poly.pdbx_strand_id
1 'polypeptide(L)'
;MIDFRFPHPATLYGMLNIGNAYLPINENWELFFNKNERTCNEQKEAGARALITAAKDVLNSLKTDGDGAILDAWLFDVDWSYKSDSEFPEWFFKLFSKRGNTYLDCASLSSEDVVMKSAFVPLIFGMTYGPYPLHRSRSLGWGYLVPKPVENATSAERASLLKTSQEYEHVCEVIARNKAEFGDIQPSGRSHNFGSFLFYQLSHPVSKNRSFSMNFGANSSI
;
A
#
# COMPACT_ATOMS: atom_id res chain seq x y z
N MET A 1 50.35 -29.64 2.03
CA MET A 1 50.49 -29.39 3.47
C MET A 1 49.43 -28.34 3.81
N ILE A 2 48.31 -28.76 4.39
CA ILE A 2 47.21 -27.85 4.73
C ILE A 2 47.58 -27.28 6.10
N ASP A 3 48.07 -26.04 6.12
CA ASP A 3 48.31 -25.30 7.36
C ASP A 3 46.97 -25.05 8.04
N PHE A 4 46.72 -25.75 9.15
CA PHE A 4 45.62 -25.43 10.05
C PHE A 4 45.90 -24.05 10.67
N ARG A 5 45.42 -22.99 10.02
CA ARG A 5 45.35 -21.65 10.62
C ARG A 5 44.30 -21.67 11.73
N PHE A 6 44.70 -22.08 12.92
CA PHE A 6 43.87 -21.90 14.11
C PHE A 6 43.72 -20.40 14.38
N PRO A 7 42.52 -19.92 14.73
CA PRO A 7 42.32 -18.53 15.11
C PRO A 7 43.22 -18.16 16.29
N HIS A 8 43.64 -16.90 16.35
CA HIS A 8 44.51 -16.39 17.42
C HIS A 8 43.92 -16.77 18.79
N PRO A 9 44.74 -17.17 19.79
CA PRO A 9 44.25 -17.64 21.09
C PRO A 9 43.30 -16.65 21.78
N ALA A 10 43.50 -15.34 21.58
CA ALA A 10 42.56 -14.32 22.05
C ALA A 10 41.18 -14.39 21.37
N THR A 11 41.14 -14.68 20.06
CA THR A 11 39.89 -14.91 19.31
C THR A 11 39.20 -16.19 19.77
N LEU A 12 39.96 -17.27 19.99
CA LEU A 12 39.43 -18.52 20.52
C LEU A 12 38.83 -18.33 21.92
N TYR A 13 39.55 -17.63 22.81
CA TYR A 13 39.09 -17.32 24.17
C TYR A 13 37.85 -16.41 24.16
N GLY A 14 37.83 -15.41 23.27
CA GLY A 14 36.65 -14.56 23.06
C GLY A 14 35.42 -15.36 22.62
N MET A 15 35.59 -16.28 21.65
CA MET A 15 34.51 -17.16 21.20
C MET A 15 34.02 -18.10 22.31
N LEU A 16 34.92 -18.65 23.12
CA LEU A 16 34.57 -19.48 24.28
C LEU A 16 33.75 -18.70 25.32
N ASN A 17 34.14 -17.47 25.63
CA ASN A 17 33.40 -16.64 26.57
C ASN A 17 32.03 -16.21 26.04
N ILE A 18 31.92 -15.90 24.74
CA ILE A 18 30.64 -15.58 24.11
C ILE A 18 29.73 -16.81 24.09
N GLY A 19 30.27 -18.00 23.84
CA GLY A 19 29.52 -19.26 23.89
C GLY A 19 29.06 -19.67 25.30
N ASN A 20 29.59 -19.03 26.35
CA ASN A 20 29.24 -19.30 27.75
C ASN A 20 28.23 -18.29 28.32
N ALA A 21 27.63 -17.44 27.48
CA ALA A 21 26.58 -16.54 27.89
C ALA A 21 25.26 -17.31 28.11
N TYR A 22 24.64 -17.16 29.29
CA TYR A 22 23.30 -17.67 29.56
C TYR A 22 22.32 -16.50 29.70
N LEU A 23 21.10 -16.68 29.19
CA LEU A 23 20.02 -15.73 29.39
C LEU A 23 19.24 -16.14 30.65
N PRO A 24 19.05 -15.24 31.63
CA PRO A 24 18.20 -15.55 32.78
C PRO A 24 16.73 -15.56 32.34
N ILE A 25 16.19 -16.76 32.15
CA ILE A 25 14.78 -16.97 31.86
C ILE A 25 14.06 -17.20 33.19
N ASN A 26 13.18 -16.27 33.54
CA ASN A 26 12.22 -16.40 34.63
C ASN A 26 10.78 -16.59 34.09
N GLU A 27 9.84 -16.92 34.97
CA GLU A 27 8.41 -17.04 34.66
C GLU A 27 7.81 -15.74 34.09
N ASN A 28 8.41 -14.57 34.39
CA ASN A 28 7.96 -13.29 33.86
C ASN A 28 8.12 -13.18 32.33
N TRP A 29 9.00 -13.97 31.70
CA TRP A 29 9.12 -13.99 30.24
C TRP A 29 7.86 -14.53 29.57
N GLU A 30 7.20 -15.53 30.16
CA GLU A 30 5.96 -16.07 29.62
C GLU A 30 4.82 -15.05 29.73
N LEU A 31 4.71 -14.37 30.88
CA LEU A 31 3.77 -13.26 31.06
C LEU A 31 4.04 -12.13 30.07
N PHE A 32 5.31 -11.78 29.87
CA PHE A 32 5.71 -10.78 28.88
C PHE A 32 5.33 -11.21 27.46
N PHE A 33 5.66 -12.44 27.06
CA PHE A 33 5.34 -12.97 25.74
C PHE A 33 3.83 -12.94 25.48
N ASN A 34 3.03 -13.50 26.39
CA ASN A 34 1.57 -13.55 26.28
C ASN A 34 0.96 -12.14 26.22
N LYS A 35 1.51 -11.19 27.00
CA LYS A 35 1.08 -9.79 26.95
C LYS A 35 1.36 -9.15 25.59
N ASN A 36 2.55 -9.36 25.03
CA ASN A 36 2.90 -8.81 23.71
C ASN A 36 2.09 -9.47 22.60
N GLU A 37 1.88 -10.78 22.67
CA GLU A 37 1.04 -11.50 21.71
C GLU A 37 -0.40 -10.98 21.72
N ARG A 38 -0.97 -10.80 22.92
CA ARG A 38 -2.30 -10.21 23.08
C ARG A 38 -2.39 -8.81 22.47
N THR A 39 -1.47 -7.90 22.83
CA THR A 39 -1.47 -6.54 22.28
C THR A 39 -1.26 -6.55 20.75
N CYS A 40 -0.44 -7.46 20.24
CA CYS A 40 -0.24 -7.62 18.80
C CYS A 40 -1.53 -8.07 18.10
N ASN A 41 -2.25 -9.03 18.67
CA ASN A 41 -3.50 -9.54 18.11
C ASN A 41 -4.61 -8.47 18.17
N GLU A 42 -4.75 -7.76 19.29
CA GLU A 42 -5.68 -6.64 19.44
C GLU A 42 -5.42 -5.56 18.37
N GLN A 43 -4.16 -5.20 18.11
CA GLN A 43 -3.80 -4.22 17.10
C GLN A 43 -4.07 -4.71 15.67
N LYS A 44 -3.81 -5.99 15.38
CA LYS A 44 -4.12 -6.60 14.09
C LYS A 44 -5.62 -6.63 13.83
N GLU A 45 -6.42 -7.00 14.83
CA GLU A 45 -7.88 -7.00 14.75
C GLU A 45 -8.43 -5.59 14.55
N ALA A 46 -7.94 -4.61 15.31
CA ALA A 46 -8.33 -3.22 15.16
C ALA A 46 -8.01 -2.69 13.75
N GLY A 47 -6.82 -3.01 13.21
CA GLY A 47 -6.44 -2.65 11.85
C GLY A 47 -7.33 -3.31 10.79
N ALA A 48 -7.68 -4.58 10.96
CA ALA A 48 -8.56 -5.30 10.05
C ALA A 48 -9.98 -4.71 10.04
N ARG A 49 -10.52 -4.37 11.21
CA ARG A 49 -11.81 -3.68 11.35
C ARG A 49 -11.77 -2.31 10.68
N ALA A 50 -10.73 -1.52 10.95
CA ALA A 50 -10.57 -0.19 10.35
C ALA A 50 -10.51 -0.24 8.81
N LEU A 51 -9.78 -1.20 8.25
CA LEU A 51 -9.71 -1.41 6.80
C LEU A 51 -11.08 -1.69 6.20
N ILE A 52 -11.89 -2.53 6.84
CA ILE A 52 -13.20 -2.92 6.32
C ILE A 52 -14.21 -1.78 6.46
N THR A 53 -14.19 -1.06 7.58
CA THR A 53 -15.00 0.14 7.75
C THR A 53 -14.66 1.15 6.65
N ALA A 54 -13.38 1.45 6.43
CA ALA A 54 -12.96 2.36 5.36
C ALA A 54 -13.38 1.87 3.97
N ALA A 55 -13.25 0.58 3.69
CA ALA A 55 -13.68 0.00 2.41
C ALA A 55 -15.21 0.09 2.20
N LYS A 56 -16.00 -0.08 3.26
CA LYS A 56 -17.46 0.13 3.23
C LYS A 56 -17.80 1.60 3.03
N ASP A 57 -17.07 2.52 3.66
CA ASP A 57 -17.26 3.96 3.50
C ASP A 57 -17.00 4.40 2.05
N VAL A 58 -15.89 3.94 1.45
CA VAL A 58 -15.57 4.17 0.02
C VAL A 58 -16.66 3.62 -0.89
N LEU A 59 -17.20 2.43 -0.58
CA LEU A 59 -18.28 1.86 -1.35
C LEU A 59 -19.56 2.70 -1.26
N ASN A 60 -19.88 3.23 -0.08
CA ASN A 60 -21.07 4.06 0.11
C ASN A 60 -20.93 5.41 -0.56
N SER A 61 -19.75 6.04 -0.55
CA SER A 61 -19.50 7.31 -1.23
C SER A 61 -19.54 7.19 -2.75
N LEU A 62 -19.14 6.05 -3.31
CA LEU A 62 -19.10 5.83 -4.76
C LEU A 62 -20.39 5.24 -5.34
N LYS A 63 -21.31 4.75 -4.51
CA LYS A 63 -22.61 4.19 -4.93
C LYS A 63 -23.62 5.24 -5.41
N THR A 64 -23.31 6.54 -5.34
CA THR A 64 -24.34 7.59 -5.38
C THR A 64 -24.83 7.98 -6.78
N ASP A 65 -24.12 7.74 -7.88
CA ASP A 65 -24.59 8.21 -9.19
C ASP A 65 -24.67 7.10 -10.24
N GLY A 66 -25.83 7.03 -10.89
CA GLY A 66 -26.19 6.04 -11.91
C GLY A 66 -25.47 6.20 -13.26
N ASP A 67 -24.29 6.81 -13.26
CA ASP A 67 -23.41 6.88 -14.42
C ASP A 67 -22.19 6.01 -14.11
N GLY A 68 -21.98 4.94 -14.88
CA GLY A 68 -20.98 3.91 -14.60
C GLY A 68 -19.51 4.36 -14.69
N ALA A 69 -19.24 5.67 -14.68
CA ALA A 69 -17.92 6.25 -14.68
C ALA A 69 -17.46 6.50 -13.23
N ILE A 70 -16.52 5.69 -12.78
CA ILE A 70 -15.99 5.76 -11.41
C ILE A 70 -14.93 6.85 -11.39
N LEU A 71 -15.32 8.03 -10.92
CA LEU A 71 -14.51 9.23 -10.86
C LEU A 71 -13.61 9.24 -9.60
N ASP A 72 -12.92 8.13 -9.33
CA ASP A 72 -12.04 8.02 -8.16
C ASP A 72 -10.56 8.06 -8.54
N ALA A 73 -9.74 8.69 -7.69
CA ALA A 73 -8.32 8.87 -7.96
C ALA A 73 -7.51 7.58 -7.80
N TRP A 74 -8.02 6.60 -7.04
CA TRP A 74 -7.32 5.35 -6.73
C TRP A 74 -8.01 4.10 -7.27
N LEU A 75 -9.35 4.01 -7.24
CA LEU A 75 -10.09 2.79 -7.65
C LEU A 75 -10.59 2.78 -9.10
N PHE A 76 -10.14 3.70 -9.96
CA PHE A 76 -10.59 3.77 -11.37
C PHE A 76 -10.25 2.53 -12.21
N ASP A 77 -9.11 1.86 -11.96
CA ASP A 77 -8.64 0.68 -12.72
C ASP A 77 -9.09 -0.66 -12.09
N VAL A 78 -9.99 -0.61 -11.11
CA VAL A 78 -10.38 -1.78 -10.32
C VAL A 78 -11.63 -2.45 -10.90
N ASP A 79 -11.74 -3.78 -10.77
CA ASP A 79 -12.90 -4.53 -11.24
C ASP A 79 -14.14 -4.27 -10.35
N TRP A 80 -15.05 -3.39 -10.81
CA TRP A 80 -16.31 -3.05 -10.12
C TRP A 80 -17.51 -3.92 -10.54
N SER A 81 -17.27 -5.02 -11.26
CA SER A 81 -18.34 -5.92 -11.69
C SER A 81 -19.06 -6.56 -10.49
N TYR A 82 -20.39 -6.56 -10.54
CA TYR A 82 -21.25 -7.30 -9.62
C TYR A 82 -21.56 -8.68 -10.22
N LYS A 83 -21.33 -9.76 -9.46
CA LYS A 83 -21.87 -11.08 -9.81
C LYS A 83 -23.33 -11.15 -9.36
N SER A 84 -24.15 -11.90 -10.10
CA SER A 84 -25.62 -11.96 -9.97
C SER A 84 -26.17 -12.33 -8.59
N ASP A 85 -25.33 -12.78 -7.66
CA ASP A 85 -25.69 -13.22 -6.31
C ASP A 85 -24.95 -12.42 -5.22
N SER A 86 -24.42 -11.24 -5.54
CA SER A 86 -23.53 -10.49 -4.64
C SER A 86 -23.87 -9.01 -4.55
N GLU A 87 -24.02 -8.52 -3.31
CA GLU A 87 -24.29 -7.10 -2.99
C GLU A 87 -23.05 -6.20 -3.09
N PHE A 88 -21.87 -6.80 -3.28
CA PHE A 88 -20.57 -6.15 -3.28
C PHE A 88 -19.81 -6.40 -4.60
N PRO A 89 -18.94 -5.47 -5.02
CA PRO A 89 -18.10 -5.65 -6.21
C PRO A 89 -16.98 -6.68 -5.98
N GLU A 90 -16.45 -7.26 -7.05
CA GLU A 90 -15.41 -8.31 -7.00
C GLU A 90 -14.13 -7.90 -6.27
N TRP A 91 -13.73 -6.63 -6.35
CA TRP A 91 -12.55 -6.15 -5.64
C TRP A 91 -12.70 -6.20 -4.12
N PHE A 92 -13.92 -5.98 -3.60
CA PHE A 92 -14.18 -6.00 -2.16
C PHE A 92 -14.01 -7.42 -1.61
N PHE A 93 -14.44 -8.44 -2.36
CA PHE A 93 -14.21 -9.84 -1.99
C PHE A 93 -12.71 -10.20 -1.94
N LYS A 94 -11.85 -9.54 -2.72
CA LYS A 94 -10.39 -9.76 -2.70
C LYS A 94 -9.72 -9.20 -1.43
N LEU A 95 -10.45 -8.48 -0.58
CA LEU A 95 -9.97 -8.06 0.76
C LEU A 95 -10.09 -9.18 1.79
N PHE A 96 -10.94 -10.18 1.55
CA PHE A 96 -11.20 -11.26 2.48
C PHE A 96 -10.44 -12.53 2.10
N SER A 97 -9.98 -13.28 3.10
CA SER A 97 -9.36 -14.60 2.92
C SER A 97 -10.37 -15.60 2.34
N LYS A 98 -11.64 -15.49 2.75
CA LYS A 98 -12.77 -16.31 2.26
C LYS A 98 -13.92 -15.40 1.85
N ARG A 99 -14.56 -15.68 0.70
CA ARG A 99 -15.68 -14.87 0.18
C ARG A 99 -16.92 -14.86 1.09
N GLY A 100 -17.10 -15.87 1.94
CA GLY A 100 -18.21 -15.92 2.89
C GLY A 100 -18.07 -14.94 4.06
N ASN A 101 -16.85 -14.49 4.36
CA ASN A 101 -16.58 -13.61 5.50
C ASN A 101 -17.06 -12.16 5.25
N THR A 102 -17.40 -11.82 4.02
CA THR A 102 -17.92 -10.51 3.62
C THR A 102 -19.22 -10.13 4.32
N TYR A 103 -20.03 -11.13 4.69
CA TYR A 103 -21.33 -10.95 5.33
C TYR A 103 -21.27 -11.00 6.86
N LEU A 104 -20.08 -11.23 7.43
CA LEU A 104 -19.89 -11.19 8.88
C LEU A 104 -19.94 -9.71 9.34
N ASP A 105 -20.48 -9.51 10.54
CA ASP A 105 -20.52 -8.18 11.16
C ASP A 105 -19.10 -7.73 11.53
N CYS A 106 -18.80 -6.43 11.37
CA CYS A 106 -17.46 -5.87 11.64
C CYS A 106 -16.91 -6.23 13.02
N ALA A 107 -17.79 -6.44 14.01
CA ALA A 107 -17.41 -6.84 15.36
C ALA A 107 -16.90 -8.29 15.45
N SER A 108 -17.42 -9.21 14.62
CA SER A 108 -17.07 -10.64 14.66
C SER A 108 -15.88 -11.02 13.79
N LEU A 109 -15.33 -10.08 13.01
CA LEU A 109 -14.18 -10.35 12.17
C LEU A 109 -12.88 -10.47 12.96
N SER A 110 -12.10 -11.50 12.60
CA SER A 110 -10.72 -11.69 13.05
C SER A 110 -9.73 -11.14 12.04
N SER A 111 -8.50 -10.88 12.50
CA SER A 111 -7.39 -10.47 11.62
C SER A 111 -7.00 -11.52 10.57
N GLU A 112 -7.34 -12.80 10.77
CA GLU A 112 -7.07 -13.89 9.83
C GLU A 112 -8.02 -13.89 8.63
N ASP A 113 -9.20 -13.32 8.80
CA ASP A 113 -10.25 -13.27 7.78
C ASP A 113 -9.97 -12.19 6.73
N VAL A 114 -9.04 -11.28 7.01
CA VAL A 114 -8.77 -10.07 6.22
C VAL A 114 -7.34 -10.08 5.69
N VAL A 115 -7.20 -9.87 4.38
CA VAL A 115 -5.91 -9.81 3.71
C VAL A 115 -5.33 -8.40 3.81
N MET A 116 -4.70 -8.09 4.95
CA MET A 116 -4.10 -6.77 5.21
C MET A 116 -2.99 -6.37 4.23
N LYS A 117 -2.39 -7.33 3.52
CA LYS A 117 -1.35 -7.08 2.49
C LYS A 117 -1.92 -6.98 1.08
N SER A 118 -3.24 -6.85 0.95
CA SER A 118 -3.88 -6.75 -0.35
C SER A 118 -3.43 -5.50 -1.11
N ALA A 119 -3.36 -5.61 -2.43
CA ALA A 119 -3.02 -4.50 -3.31
C ALA A 119 -3.97 -3.29 -3.17
N PHE A 120 -5.19 -3.52 -2.68
CA PHE A 120 -6.21 -2.50 -2.54
C PHE A 120 -6.06 -1.66 -1.27
N VAL A 121 -5.31 -2.13 -0.26
CA VAL A 121 -5.20 -1.44 1.04
C VAL A 121 -4.66 0.00 0.88
N PRO A 122 -3.56 0.24 0.16
CA PRO A 122 -3.09 1.62 -0.07
C PRO A 122 -4.07 2.47 -0.90
N LEU A 123 -4.86 1.84 -1.77
CA LEU A 123 -5.83 2.52 -2.62
C LEU A 123 -7.05 2.98 -1.80
N ILE A 124 -7.57 2.10 -0.93
CA ILE A 124 -8.71 2.39 -0.04
C ILE A 124 -8.40 3.51 0.94
N PHE A 125 -7.16 3.54 1.46
CA PHE A 125 -6.71 4.61 2.36
C PHE A 125 -6.26 5.88 1.63
N GLY A 126 -6.36 5.94 0.30
CA GLY A 126 -5.98 7.12 -0.47
C GLY A 126 -4.50 7.47 -0.35
N MET A 127 -3.61 6.48 -0.26
CA MET A 127 -2.18 6.74 -0.08
C MET A 127 -1.59 7.43 -1.32
N THR A 128 -0.77 8.44 -1.06
CA THR A 128 -0.07 9.23 -2.09
C THR A 128 1.44 9.17 -1.86
N TYR A 129 2.19 9.39 -2.94
CA TYR A 129 3.63 9.62 -2.88
C TYR A 129 3.90 11.08 -3.21
N GLY A 130 4.08 11.89 -2.16
CA GLY A 130 4.06 13.35 -2.30
C GLY A 130 2.70 13.82 -2.81
N PRO A 131 2.65 14.62 -3.89
CA PRO A 131 1.38 15.08 -4.41
C PRO A 131 0.63 14.03 -5.25
N TYR A 132 1.28 12.93 -5.63
CA TYR A 132 0.78 12.02 -6.66
C TYR A 132 0.11 10.77 -6.06
N PRO A 133 -1.06 10.34 -6.54
CA PRO A 133 -1.71 9.13 -6.06
C PRO A 133 -0.90 7.87 -6.43
N LEU A 134 -0.86 6.92 -5.51
CA LEU A 134 -0.24 5.62 -5.74
C LEU A 134 -1.11 4.75 -6.63
N HIS A 135 -0.47 4.05 -7.55
CA HIS A 135 -1.10 3.09 -8.43
C HIS A 135 -0.25 1.81 -8.52
N ARG A 136 -0.91 0.67 -8.70
CA ARG A 136 -0.25 -0.63 -8.82
C ARG A 136 -0.47 -1.20 -10.21
N SER A 137 0.60 -1.25 -10.99
CA SER A 137 0.63 -1.96 -12.26
C SER A 137 0.95 -3.45 -12.05
N ARG A 138 0.34 -4.33 -12.85
CA ARG A 138 0.61 -5.78 -12.81
C ARG A 138 2.03 -6.15 -13.23
N SER A 139 2.63 -5.39 -14.15
CA SER A 139 3.96 -5.67 -14.71
C SER A 139 5.08 -4.94 -13.97
N LEU A 140 4.84 -3.70 -13.56
CA LEU A 140 5.85 -2.82 -12.97
C LEU A 140 5.76 -2.76 -11.44
N GLY A 141 4.70 -3.29 -10.84
CA GLY A 141 4.44 -3.18 -9.41
C GLY A 141 3.96 -1.78 -9.02
N TRP A 142 4.39 -1.30 -7.86
CA TRP A 142 3.97 0.00 -7.32
C TRP A 142 4.66 1.19 -7.97
N GLY A 143 3.90 2.26 -8.18
CA GLY A 143 4.37 3.54 -8.65
C GLY A 143 3.36 4.64 -8.36
N TYR A 144 3.63 5.84 -8.89
CA TYR A 144 2.75 7.00 -8.75
C TYR A 144 2.46 7.62 -10.11
N LEU A 145 1.29 8.27 -10.22
CA LEU A 145 0.78 8.83 -11.46
C LEU A 145 1.06 10.32 -11.55
N VAL A 146 1.77 10.74 -12.59
CA VAL A 146 2.09 12.14 -12.88
C VAL A 146 1.38 12.55 -14.17
N PRO A 147 0.59 13.63 -14.19
CA PRO A 147 -0.05 14.11 -15.41
C PRO A 147 1.01 14.49 -16.45
N LYS A 148 0.79 14.12 -17.72
CA LYS A 148 1.68 14.55 -18.81
C LYS A 148 1.55 16.07 -19.00
N PRO A 149 2.65 16.82 -19.05
CA PRO A 149 2.59 18.23 -19.43
C PRO A 149 2.10 18.34 -20.87
N VAL A 150 1.02 19.10 -21.06
CA VAL A 150 0.34 19.30 -22.36
C VAL A 150 1.14 20.33 -23.17
N GLU A 151 2.36 20.00 -23.61
CA GLU A 151 3.19 20.98 -24.32
C GLU A 151 3.33 20.73 -25.84
N ASN A 152 2.99 19.55 -26.38
CA ASN A 152 3.08 19.30 -27.84
C ASN A 152 2.06 18.29 -28.39
N ALA A 153 0.76 18.45 -28.09
CA ALA A 153 -0.26 17.55 -28.66
C ALA A 153 -0.58 17.92 -30.12
N THR A 154 -0.17 17.06 -31.05
CA THR A 154 -0.61 17.12 -32.46
C THR A 154 -2.14 16.98 -32.53
N SER A 155 -2.76 17.64 -33.52
CA SER A 155 -4.22 17.79 -33.66
C SER A 155 -5.03 16.48 -33.65
N ALA A 156 -4.40 15.33 -33.90
CA ALA A 156 -5.02 14.00 -33.80
C ALA A 156 -5.20 13.48 -32.35
N GLU A 157 -4.33 13.87 -31.41
CA GLU A 157 -4.39 13.44 -30.00
C GLU A 157 -5.47 14.19 -29.19
N ARG A 158 -5.91 15.35 -29.69
CA ARG A 158 -6.99 16.15 -29.10
C ARG A 158 -8.34 15.42 -29.06
N ALA A 159 -8.59 14.53 -30.01
CA ALA A 159 -9.84 13.74 -30.06
C ALA A 159 -9.87 12.60 -29.03
N SER A 160 -8.70 12.05 -28.65
CA SER A 160 -8.57 11.04 -27.57
C SER A 160 -8.52 11.66 -26.16
N LEU A 161 -8.03 12.90 -26.05
CA LEU A 161 -7.99 13.65 -24.78
C LEU A 161 -9.39 14.02 -24.27
N LEU A 162 -10.34 14.28 -25.17
CA LEU A 162 -11.71 14.66 -24.79
C LEU A 162 -12.57 13.48 -24.27
N LYS A 163 -12.24 12.23 -24.62
CA LYS A 163 -12.93 11.05 -24.10
C LYS A 163 -12.33 10.50 -22.81
N THR A 164 -11.07 10.80 -22.52
CA THR A 164 -10.36 10.35 -21.32
C THR A 164 -10.51 11.31 -20.13
N SER A 165 -11.09 12.50 -20.32
CA SER A 165 -11.01 13.58 -19.33
C SER A 165 -11.90 13.42 -18.11
N GLN A 166 -13.03 12.72 -18.19
CA GLN A 166 -13.94 12.59 -17.03
C GLN A 166 -13.38 11.64 -15.96
N GLU A 167 -12.94 10.44 -16.36
CA GLU A 167 -12.47 9.40 -15.42
C GLU A 167 -11.28 9.83 -14.56
N TYR A 168 -10.48 10.78 -15.04
CA TYR A 168 -9.25 11.22 -14.38
C TYR A 168 -9.30 12.65 -13.83
N GLU A 169 -10.47 13.29 -13.87
CA GLU A 169 -10.65 14.65 -13.33
C GLU A 169 -10.31 14.69 -11.84
N HIS A 170 -10.83 13.71 -11.08
CA HIS A 170 -10.54 13.60 -9.66
C HIS A 170 -9.06 13.34 -9.34
N VAL A 171 -8.35 12.57 -10.18
CA VAL A 171 -6.89 12.37 -10.06
C VAL A 171 -6.17 13.72 -10.14
N CYS A 172 -6.53 14.55 -11.13
CA CYS A 172 -5.93 15.86 -11.32
C CYS A 172 -6.26 16.82 -10.17
N GLU A 173 -7.49 16.79 -9.65
CA GLU A 173 -7.89 17.60 -8.48
C GLU A 173 -7.10 17.23 -7.22
N VAL A 174 -6.96 15.93 -6.93
CA VAL A 174 -6.18 15.44 -5.79
C VAL A 174 -4.74 15.90 -5.90
N ILE A 175 -4.14 15.81 -7.10
CA ILE A 175 -2.78 16.26 -7.33
C ILE A 175 -2.66 17.78 -7.13
N ALA A 176 -3.61 18.56 -7.66
CA ALA A 176 -3.61 20.01 -7.50
C ALA A 176 -3.71 20.43 -6.03
N ARG A 177 -4.60 19.78 -5.27
CA ARG A 177 -4.77 19.98 -3.83
C ARG A 177 -3.51 19.64 -3.06
N ASN A 178 -2.94 18.46 -3.29
CA ASN A 178 -1.75 18.02 -2.57
C ASN A 178 -0.52 18.86 -2.92
N LYS A 179 -0.37 19.32 -4.17
CA LYS A 179 0.69 20.24 -4.57
C LYS A 179 0.60 21.58 -3.84
N ALA A 180 -0.61 22.08 -3.62
CA ALA A 180 -0.82 23.32 -2.87
C ALA A 180 -0.44 23.18 -1.39
N GLU A 181 -0.70 22.03 -0.78
CA GLU A 181 -0.45 21.79 0.64
C GLU A 181 1.00 21.38 0.94
N PHE A 182 1.57 20.46 0.16
CA PHE A 182 2.84 19.80 0.48
C PHE A 182 4.00 20.16 -0.47
N GLY A 183 3.72 20.94 -1.51
CA GLY A 183 4.68 21.26 -2.57
C GLY A 183 4.86 20.13 -3.58
N ASP A 184 5.60 20.43 -4.65
CA ASP A 184 5.84 19.48 -5.73
C ASP A 184 7.11 18.65 -5.50
N ILE A 185 7.10 17.41 -5.98
CA ILE A 185 8.26 16.52 -5.92
C ILE A 185 8.77 16.28 -7.33
N GLN A 186 10.08 16.42 -7.55
CA GLN A 186 10.68 16.04 -8.83
C GLN A 186 10.51 14.53 -9.04
N PRO A 187 9.83 14.12 -10.12
CA PRO A 187 9.63 12.70 -10.36
C PRO A 187 10.98 12.06 -10.66
N SER A 188 11.30 10.98 -9.95
CA SER A 188 12.58 10.28 -10.08
C SER A 188 12.36 8.85 -10.55
N GLY A 189 13.19 8.41 -11.51
CA GLY A 189 13.16 7.04 -12.02
C GLY A 189 12.70 6.91 -13.46
N ARG A 190 12.36 5.68 -13.87
CA ARG A 190 11.88 5.37 -15.22
C ARG A 190 10.39 5.68 -15.31
N SER A 191 10.01 6.52 -16.28
CA SER A 191 8.62 6.80 -16.61
C SER A 191 8.10 5.78 -17.62
N HIS A 192 6.91 5.26 -17.39
CA HIS A 192 6.15 4.46 -18.34
C HIS A 192 4.89 5.21 -18.75
N ASN A 193 4.51 5.11 -20.02
CA ASN A 193 3.29 5.72 -20.51
C ASN A 193 2.07 4.95 -19.99
N PHE A 194 1.19 5.64 -19.28
CA PHE A 194 -0.09 5.11 -18.81
C PHE A 194 -1.21 6.04 -19.29
N GLY A 195 -1.60 5.89 -20.55
CA GLY A 195 -2.58 6.78 -21.18
C GLY A 195 -2.19 8.26 -21.07
N SER A 196 -3.02 9.05 -20.38
CA SER A 196 -2.85 10.48 -20.11
C SER A 196 -1.83 10.79 -19.01
N PHE A 197 -1.32 9.77 -18.31
CA PHE A 197 -0.34 9.89 -17.22
C PHE A 197 1.01 9.28 -17.55
N LEU A 198 2.03 9.74 -16.85
CA LEU A 198 3.33 9.10 -16.70
C LEU A 198 3.33 8.33 -15.38
N PHE A 199 3.50 7.02 -15.48
CA PHE A 199 3.67 6.15 -14.33
C PHE A 199 5.16 6.07 -13.97
N TYR A 200 5.51 6.52 -12.77
CA TYR A 200 6.87 6.39 -12.25
C TYR A 200 6.94 5.22 -11.27
N GLN A 201 7.78 4.24 -11.59
CA GLN A 201 7.95 3.06 -10.76
C GLN A 201 8.71 3.41 -9.47
N LEU A 202 8.13 3.07 -8.32
CA LEU A 202 8.84 3.16 -7.05
C LEU A 202 9.92 2.07 -7.00
N SER A 203 11.11 2.43 -6.56
CA SER A 203 12.21 1.47 -6.42
C SER A 203 11.86 0.47 -5.34
N HIS A 204 11.64 -0.79 -5.73
CA HIS A 204 11.49 -1.88 -4.76
C HIS A 204 12.88 -2.33 -4.30
N PRO A 205 13.09 -2.61 -2.99
CA PRO A 205 14.37 -3.07 -2.47
C PRO A 205 14.86 -4.40 -3.08
N VAL A 206 13.99 -5.11 -3.82
CA VAL A 206 14.32 -6.34 -4.52
C VAL A 206 15.23 -6.11 -5.75
N SER A 207 15.36 -4.86 -6.23
CA SER A 207 16.29 -4.52 -7.31
C SER A 207 17.38 -3.56 -6.85
N LYS A 208 18.45 -4.13 -6.27
CA LYS A 208 19.81 -3.59 -6.11
C LYS A 208 19.95 -2.21 -5.44
N ASN A 209 20.51 -2.24 -4.22
CA ASN A 209 21.37 -1.22 -3.61
C ASN A 209 21.11 0.24 -4.01
N ARG A 210 20.03 0.83 -3.48
CA ARG A 210 20.02 2.26 -3.11
C ARG A 210 19.29 2.38 -1.77
N SER A 211 19.95 3.02 -0.81
CA SER A 211 19.45 3.28 0.53
C SER A 211 18.09 3.97 0.48
N PHE A 212 17.07 3.31 1.02
CA PHE A 212 15.77 3.92 1.28
C PHE A 212 15.87 4.73 2.58
N SER A 213 15.87 6.06 2.48
CA SER A 213 15.52 6.94 3.60
C SER A 213 14.05 7.32 3.46
N MET A 214 13.18 6.62 4.21
CA MET A 214 11.79 7.04 4.37
C MET A 214 11.73 8.13 5.44
N ASN A 215 11.53 9.38 5.02
CA ASN A 215 11.01 10.41 5.92
C ASN A 215 9.50 10.26 5.96
N PHE A 216 9.00 9.57 6.98
CA PHE A 216 7.59 9.66 7.34
C PHE A 216 7.36 11.02 7.98
N GLY A 217 6.75 11.95 7.24
CA GLY A 217 6.13 13.14 7.80
C GLY A 217 4.87 12.75 8.56
N ALA A 218 5.04 12.28 9.80
CA ALA A 218 3.93 12.12 10.72
C ALA A 218 3.55 13.51 11.26
N ASN A 219 2.51 14.12 10.71
CA ASN A 219 1.85 15.25 11.36
C ASN A 219 0.92 14.69 12.43
N SER A 220 1.46 14.49 13.62
CA SER A 220 0.67 14.55 14.85
C SER A 220 0.48 16.03 15.21
N SER A 221 -0.71 16.56 14.95
CA SER A 221 -1.15 17.79 15.61
C SER A 221 -2.45 17.48 16.35
N ILE A 222 -2.30 17.51 17.67
CA ILE A 222 -3.34 17.78 18.67
C ILE A 222 -3.93 19.18 18.40
#